data_AF-A0A257JJU3-F1
#
_entry.id   AF-A0A257JJU3-F1
#
_cell.length_a   1.000
_cell.length_b   1.000
_cell.length_c   1.000
_cell.angle_alpha   90.00
_cell.angle_beta   90.00
_cell.angle_gamma   90.00
#
_symmetry.space_group_name_H-M   'P 1'
#
loop_
_entity.id
_entity.type
_entity.pdbx_description
1 polymer ?
#
loop_
_entity_poly.entity_id
_entity_poly.type
_entity_poly.pdbx_seq_one_letter_code
_entity_poly.pdbx_strand_id
1 'polypeptide(L)'
;MPAPTDPTPTLARPQLGMGRVRHQRLRPVVHGFDYPTWFLLLPLRSLRARPDATLRRNRRGWVSFHDADHGDGRSDCLAWLDERLQFEGIHDATGEVW
;
A
#
# COMPACT_ATOMS: atom_id res chain seq x y z
N MET A 1 31.31 -22.49 16.34
CA MET A 1 30.03 -21.81 16.61
C MET A 1 29.34 -21.59 15.28
N PRO A 2 28.16 -22.18 15.00
CA PRO A 2 27.40 -21.77 13.81
C PRO A 2 26.90 -20.34 14.03
N ALA A 3 27.03 -19.49 13.02
CA ALA A 3 26.50 -18.12 13.04
C ALA A 3 24.98 -18.13 13.19
N PRO A 4 24.36 -17.13 13.86
CA PRO A 4 22.91 -17.02 13.91
C PRO A 4 22.37 -16.95 12.48
N THR A 5 21.51 -17.89 12.14
CA THR A 5 20.79 -17.89 10.86
C THR A 5 19.79 -16.75 10.95
N ASP A 6 20.07 -15.65 10.25
CA ASP A 6 19.12 -14.54 10.16
C ASP A 6 17.81 -15.09 9.58
N PRO A 7 16.65 -14.91 10.25
CA PRO A 7 15.39 -15.36 9.68
C PRO A 7 15.22 -14.66 8.34
N THR A 8 15.14 -15.45 7.26
CA THR A 8 14.86 -14.91 5.93
C THR A 8 13.59 -14.05 6.04
N PRO A 9 13.63 -12.76 5.69
CA PRO A 9 12.49 -11.89 5.88
C PRO A 9 11.31 -12.49 5.12
N THR A 10 10.23 -12.79 5.86
CA THR A 10 8.99 -13.27 5.25
C THR A 10 8.45 -12.14 4.40
N LEU A 11 8.46 -12.31 3.08
CA LEU A 11 7.88 -11.32 2.16
C LEU A 11 6.41 -11.10 2.54
N ALA A 12 6.08 -9.84 2.79
CA ALA A 12 4.72 -9.43 3.08
C ALA A 12 3.83 -9.69 1.85
N ARG A 13 2.55 -10.00 2.12
CA ARG A 13 1.57 -10.30 1.07
C ARG A 13 0.52 -9.20 0.99
N PRO A 14 -0.04 -8.92 -0.19
CA PRO A 14 -1.23 -8.06 -0.32
C PRO A 14 -2.35 -8.53 0.60
N GLN A 15 -3.06 -7.59 1.21
CA GLN A 15 -4.19 -7.86 2.11
C GLN A 15 -5.45 -7.15 1.62
N LEU A 16 -6.60 -7.77 1.84
CA LEU A 16 -7.92 -7.20 1.55
C LEU A 16 -8.58 -6.78 2.86
N GLY A 17 -8.72 -5.47 3.06
CA GLY A 17 -9.52 -4.90 4.13
C GLY A 17 -10.99 -4.83 3.72
N MET A 18 -11.88 -5.29 4.59
CA MET A 18 -13.34 -5.17 4.39
C MET A 18 -13.94 -4.45 5.58
N GLY A 19 -14.92 -3.58 5.33
CA GLY A 19 -15.51 -2.77 6.37
C GLY A 19 -16.81 -2.10 5.94
N ARG A 20 -17.20 -1.07 6.69
CA ARG A 20 -18.39 -0.26 6.39
C ARG A 20 -18.06 1.21 6.58
N VAL A 21 -18.51 2.05 5.66
CA VAL A 21 -18.48 3.50 5.83
C VAL A 21 -19.79 3.92 6.45
N ARG A 22 -19.70 4.57 7.62
CA ARG A 22 -20.82 5.15 8.33
C ARG A 22 -20.63 6.65 8.45
N HIS A 23 -21.62 7.40 8.05
CA HIS A 23 -21.67 8.84 8.30
C HIS A 23 -23.06 9.19 8.79
N GLN A 24 -23.13 10.03 9.82
CA GLN A 24 -24.39 10.49 10.37
C GLN A 24 -24.30 11.99 10.63
N ARG A 25 -25.05 12.76 9.84
CA ARG A 25 -25.27 14.18 10.06
C ARG A 25 -26.51 14.34 10.93
N LEU A 26 -26.40 15.08 12.03
CA LEU A 26 -27.51 15.27 12.99
C LEU A 26 -28.32 16.56 12.74
N ARG A 27 -27.75 17.55 12.04
CA ARG A 27 -28.36 18.86 11.78
C ARG A 27 -27.99 19.39 10.39
N PRO A 28 -28.81 20.26 9.77
CA PRO A 28 -30.11 20.75 10.22
C PRO A 28 -31.22 19.69 10.16
N VAL A 29 -31.05 18.64 9.35
CA VAL A 29 -31.92 17.46 9.27
C VAL A 29 -31.05 16.21 9.42
N VAL A 30 -31.54 15.23 10.19
CA VAL A 30 -30.87 13.94 10.37
C VAL A 30 -30.76 13.24 9.03
N HIS A 31 -29.53 12.93 8.61
CA HIS A 31 -29.25 12.16 7.41
C HIS A 31 -28.01 11.31 7.66
N GLY A 32 -28.12 10.00 7.44
CA GLY A 32 -27.00 9.09 7.58
C GLY A 32 -26.97 8.06 6.47
N PHE A 33 -25.77 7.55 6.21
CA PHE A 33 -25.53 6.45 5.30
C PHE A 33 -24.62 5.41 5.96
N ASP A 34 -24.90 4.14 5.67
CA ASP A 34 -24.12 2.99 6.13
C ASP A 34 -24.03 1.97 4.99
N TYR A 35 -22.84 1.82 4.39
CA TYR A 35 -22.63 0.92 3.27
C TYR A 35 -21.33 0.11 3.40
N PRO A 36 -21.28 -1.13 2.86
CA PRO A 36 -20.07 -1.93 2.85
C PRO A 36 -19.00 -1.29 1.96
N THR A 37 -17.73 -1.46 2.34
CA THR A 37 -16.57 -1.01 1.59
C THR A 37 -15.44 -2.02 1.71
N TRP A 38 -14.44 -1.91 0.83
CA TRP A 38 -13.22 -2.70 0.86
C TRP A 38 -12.05 -1.88 0.33
N PHE A 39 -10.84 -2.26 0.71
CA PHE A 39 -9.59 -1.66 0.22
C PHE A 39 -8.45 -2.69 0.22
N LEU A 40 -7.39 -2.41 -0.52
CA LEU A 40 -6.19 -3.25 -0.54
C LEU A 40 -5.09 -2.59 0.28
N LEU A 41 -4.39 -3.34 1.12
CA LEU A 41 -3.09 -2.95 1.68
C LEU A 41 -2.00 -3.66 0.89
N LEU A 42 -1.06 -2.91 0.32
CA LEU A 42 -0.13 -3.44 -0.67
C LEU A 42 1.30 -3.26 -0.17
N PRO A 43 2.03 -4.35 0.14
CA PRO A 43 3.42 -4.23 0.54
C PRO A 43 4.30 -3.97 -0.69
N LEU A 44 4.52 -2.70 -1.02
CA LEU A 44 5.11 -2.25 -2.27
C LEU A 44 6.56 -2.68 -2.46
N ARG A 45 7.37 -2.79 -1.39
CA ARG A 45 8.76 -3.28 -1.47
C ARG A 45 8.76 -4.78 -1.72
N SER A 46 7.95 -5.55 -1.00
CA SER A 46 7.79 -7.00 -1.26
C SER A 46 7.27 -7.26 -2.68
N LEU A 47 6.29 -6.48 -3.16
CA LEU A 47 5.76 -6.59 -4.52
C LEU A 47 6.76 -6.18 -5.60
N ARG A 48 7.70 -5.26 -5.32
CA ARG A 48 8.81 -4.94 -6.22
C ARG A 48 9.78 -6.11 -6.34
N ALA A 49 10.09 -6.77 -5.21
CA ALA A 49 10.99 -7.93 -5.20
C ALA A 49 10.34 -9.18 -5.82
N ARG A 50 9.05 -9.41 -5.54
CA ARG A 50 8.29 -10.54 -6.03
C ARG A 50 6.87 -10.11 -6.43
N PRO A 51 6.61 -9.88 -7.73
CA PRO A 51 5.28 -9.52 -8.20
C PRO A 51 4.24 -10.60 -7.87
N ASP A 52 3.04 -10.17 -7.52
CA ASP A 52 1.89 -11.06 -7.34
C ASP A 52 1.16 -11.26 -8.68
N ALA A 53 0.86 -12.50 -9.05
CA ALA A 53 0.24 -12.84 -10.33
C ALA A 53 -1.23 -12.38 -10.43
N THR A 54 -1.93 -12.32 -9.29
CA THR A 54 -3.34 -11.93 -9.18
C THR A 54 -3.50 -10.42 -9.11
N LEU A 55 -2.57 -9.72 -8.45
CA LEU A 55 -2.58 -8.26 -8.37
C LEU A 55 -2.15 -7.61 -9.69
N ARG A 56 -2.99 -6.73 -10.22
CA ARG A 56 -2.70 -5.96 -11.43
C ARG A 56 -1.99 -4.65 -11.08
N ARG A 57 -0.67 -4.72 -10.84
CA ARG A 57 0.20 -3.53 -10.75
C ARG A 57 0.63 -3.07 -12.14
N ASN A 58 0.46 -1.78 -12.46
CA ASN A 58 0.74 -1.11 -13.74
C ASN A 58 0.16 -1.81 -14.98
N ARG A 59 -0.98 -2.49 -14.81
CA ARG A 59 -1.65 -3.27 -15.86
C ARG A 59 -3.15 -3.10 -15.71
N ARG A 60 -3.88 -3.08 -16.83
CA ARG A 60 -5.34 -2.99 -16.82
C ARG A 60 -5.98 -4.22 -16.16
N GLY A 61 -7.08 -4.00 -15.46
CA GLY A 61 -7.89 -5.00 -14.78
C GLY A 61 -9.07 -4.35 -14.06
N TRP A 62 -10.01 -5.16 -13.58
CA TRP A 62 -11.17 -4.70 -12.80
C TRP A 62 -10.76 -3.89 -11.57
N VAL A 63 -9.67 -4.31 -10.93
CA VAL A 63 -9.01 -3.61 -9.84
C VAL A 63 -7.52 -3.62 -10.17
N SER A 64 -6.92 -2.43 -10.24
CA SER A 64 -5.52 -2.25 -10.63
C SER A 64 -4.87 -1.18 -9.77
N PHE A 65 -3.58 -1.36 -9.50
CA PHE A 65 -2.75 -0.35 -8.85
C PHE A 65 -1.81 0.25 -9.91
N HIS A 66 -1.85 1.56 -10.10
CA HIS A 66 -0.92 2.25 -10.99
C HIS A 66 0.00 3.14 -10.15
N ASP A 67 1.31 2.93 -10.30
CA ASP A 67 2.33 3.73 -9.62
C ASP A 67 2.16 5.23 -9.91
N ALA A 68 1.75 5.58 -11.14
CA ALA A 68 1.51 6.96 -11.55
C ALA A 68 0.32 7.65 -10.86
N ASP A 69 -0.57 6.92 -10.19
CA ASP A 69 -1.64 7.52 -9.39
C ASP A 69 -1.13 7.98 -8.01
N HIS A 70 0.15 7.75 -7.70
CA HIS A 70 0.76 7.94 -6.38
C HIS A 70 2.05 8.79 -6.47
N GLY A 71 2.32 9.56 -5.43
CA GLY A 71 3.53 10.39 -5.36
C GLY A 71 3.53 11.57 -6.32
N ASP A 72 4.56 11.69 -7.16
CA ASP A 72 4.71 12.75 -8.15
C ASP A 72 4.23 12.38 -9.56
N GLY A 73 3.55 11.24 -9.70
CA GLY A 73 2.97 10.80 -10.97
C GLY A 73 3.94 10.07 -11.92
N ARG A 74 5.17 9.81 -11.49
CA ARG A 74 6.10 8.94 -12.22
C ARG A 74 5.65 7.48 -12.20
N SER A 75 6.26 6.67 -13.07
CA SER A 75 5.95 5.24 -13.22
C SER A 75 6.42 4.34 -12.06
N ASP A 76 7.14 4.90 -11.08
CA ASP A 76 7.61 4.19 -9.89
C ASP A 76 7.43 5.08 -8.66
N CYS A 77 6.33 4.87 -7.94
CA CYS A 77 6.01 5.65 -6.75
C CYS A 77 6.93 5.30 -5.57
N LEU A 78 7.51 4.09 -5.55
CA LEU A 78 8.39 3.64 -4.49
C LEU A 78 9.75 4.31 -4.60
N ALA A 79 10.26 4.49 -5.83
CA ALA A 79 11.46 5.29 -6.08
C ALA A 79 11.25 6.76 -5.64
N TRP A 80 10.12 7.37 -5.98
CA TRP A 80 9.78 8.71 -5.51
C TRP A 80 9.77 8.82 -3.98
N LEU A 81 9.16 7.84 -3.30
CA LEU A 81 9.12 7.81 -1.83
C LEU A 81 10.53 7.68 -1.24
N ASP A 82 11.35 6.76 -1.76
CA ASP A 82 12.72 6.55 -1.31
C ASP A 82 13.58 7.82 -1.51
N GLU A 83 13.47 8.48 -2.66
CA GLU A 83 14.12 9.76 -2.93
C GLU A 83 13.68 10.84 -1.93
N ARG A 84 12.39 10.90 -1.63
CA ARG A 84 11.85 11.91 -0.71
C ARG A 84 12.32 11.70 0.72
N LEU A 85 12.37 10.45 1.19
CA LEU A 85 12.92 10.11 2.50
C LEU A 85 14.40 10.51 2.61
N GLN A 86 15.19 10.20 1.58
CA GLN A 86 16.60 10.58 1.54
C GLN A 86 16.79 12.09 1.53
N PHE A 87 15.97 12.83 0.79
CA PHE A 87 16.01 14.29 0.76
C PHE A 87 15.75 14.91 2.14
N GLU A 88 14.84 14.32 2.91
CA GLU A 88 14.54 14.74 4.29
C GLU A 88 15.54 14.21 5.34
N GLY A 89 16.61 13.53 4.91
CA GLY A 89 17.65 12.99 5.79
C GLY A 89 17.26 11.71 6.53
N ILE A 90 16.21 11.02 6.09
CA ILE A 90 15.74 9.75 6.65
C ILE A 90 16.39 8.60 5.85
N HIS A 91 17.34 7.91 6.47
CA HIS A 91 18.14 6.87 5.81
C HIS A 91 17.89 5.46 6.34
N ASP A 92 17.16 5.33 7.45
CA ASP A 92 16.94 4.06 8.18
C ASP A 92 15.55 3.46 7.94
N ALA A 93 14.66 4.16 7.21
CA ALA A 93 13.32 3.71 6.82
C ALA A 93 13.32 2.59 5.75
N THR A 94 13.99 1.48 6.06
CA THR A 94 14.16 0.29 5.22
C THR A 94 13.00 -0.71 5.31
N GLY A 95 12.05 -0.45 6.21
CA GLY A 95 10.87 -1.28 6.41
C GLY A 95 9.91 -1.28 5.22
N GLU A 96 8.90 -2.16 5.28
CA GLU A 96 7.88 -2.29 4.24
C GLU A 96 7.06 -1.00 4.06
N VAL A 97 6.65 -0.74 2.81
CA VAL A 97 5.76 0.38 2.46
C VAL A 97 4.41 -0.22 2.13
N TRP A 98 3.37 0.17 2.88
CA TRP A 98 2.01 -0.38 2.80
C TRP A 98 1.01 0.55 2.12
#